data_AF-A0A2V6X047-F1
#
_entry.id   AF-A0A2V6X047-F1
#
_cell.length_a   1.000
_cell.length_b   1.000
_cell.length_c   1.000
_cell.angle_alpha   90.00
_cell.angle_beta   90.00
_cell.angle_gamma   90.00
#
_symmetry.space_group_name_H-M   'P 1'
#
loop_
_entity.id
_entity.type
_entity.pdbx_description
1 polymer ?
#
loop_
_entity_poly.entity_id
_entity_poly.type
_entity_poly.pdbx_seq_one_letter_code
_entity_poly.pdbx_strand_id
1 'polypeptide(L)' 'MIEDVVVRVAGALDLILLKLYAAGPGDAWDVEQLLTGSDEPALVAQIDVAVSALPPDGRALWARIRAGRRPA' A
#
# COMPACT_ATOMS: atom_id res chain seq x y z
N MET A 1 33.92 -6.82 -5.00
CA MET A 1 32.83 -7.80 -5.17
C MET A 1 32.13 -7.88 -3.82
N ILE A 2 30.84 -7.58 -3.75
CA ILE A 2 30.05 -7.89 -2.55
C ILE A 2 29.61 -9.34 -2.75
N GLU A 3 30.22 -10.25 -2.01
CA GLU A 3 29.88 -11.67 -1.99
C GLU A 3 28.47 -11.86 -1.36
N ASP A 4 27.62 -12.64 -2.03
CA ASP A 4 26.37 -13.30 -1.60
C ASP A 4 25.62 -12.77 -0.35
N VAL A 5 25.30 -11.47 -0.31
CA VAL A 5 24.38 -10.94 0.71
C VAL A 5 22.93 -11.06 0.23
N VAL A 6 22.18 -11.99 0.84
CA VAL A 6 20.73 -12.08 0.66
C VAL A 6 20.04 -11.03 1.52
N VAL A 7 19.53 -9.98 0.89
CA VAL A 7 18.71 -8.94 1.56
C VAL A 7 17.24 -9.29 1.40
N ARG A 8 16.52 -9.40 2.53
CA ARG A 8 15.06 -9.51 2.51
C ARG A 8 14.46 -8.14 2.19
N VAL A 9 13.75 -8.05 1.07
CA VAL A 9 13.05 -6.85 0.64
C VAL A 9 11.57 -6.99 1.00
N ALA A 10 11.00 -5.93 1.56
CA ALA A 10 9.58 -5.85 1.89
C ALA A 10 8.72 -5.96 0.61
N GLY A 11 7.61 -6.70 0.70
CA GLY A 11 6.70 -6.87 -0.44
C GLY A 11 5.83 -5.64 -0.69
N ALA A 12 5.09 -5.65 -1.80
CA ALA A 12 4.19 -4.54 -2.15
C ALA A 12 3.14 -4.27 -1.04
N LEU A 13 2.58 -5.33 -0.44
CA LEU A 13 1.65 -5.20 0.69
C LEU A 13 2.30 -4.47 1.87
N ASP A 14 3.50 -4.88 2.27
CA ASP A 14 4.21 -4.28 3.41
C ASP A 14 4.50 -2.80 3.17
N LEU A 15 4.95 -2.45 1.96
CA LEU A 15 5.24 -1.07 1.57
C LEU A 15 3.97 -0.22 1.55
N ILE A 16 2.86 -0.74 1.04
CA ILE A 16 1.58 -0.03 1.03
C ILE A 16 1.08 0.18 2.47
N LEU A 17 1.12 -0.84 3.33
CA LEU A 17 0.69 -0.70 4.72
C LEU A 17 1.57 0.29 5.49
N LEU A 18 2.88 0.33 5.21
CA LEU A 18 3.78 1.33 5.77
C LEU A 18 3.38 2.76 5.34
N LYS A 19 3.08 2.96 4.06
CA LYS A 19 2.64 4.25 3.52
C LYS A 19 1.29 4.68 4.08
N LEU A 20 0.34 3.77 4.17
CA LEU A 20 -0.96 4.03 4.80
C LEU A 20 -0.82 4.33 6.29
N TYR A 21 0.08 3.65 7.00
CA TYR A 21 0.36 3.94 8.40
C TYR A 21 0.93 5.36 8.59
N ALA A 22 1.86 5.77 7.73
CA ALA A 22 2.47 7.10 7.78
C ALA A 22 1.49 8.23 7.39
N ALA A 23 0.59 7.97 6.43
CA ALA A 23 -0.47 8.87 5.98
C ALA A 23 -0.01 10.30 5.63
N GLY A 24 1.22 10.43 5.15
CA GLY A 24 1.83 11.70 4.75
C GLY A 24 1.30 12.24 3.42
N PRO A 25 1.64 13.51 3.08
CA PRO A 25 1.12 14.18 1.89
C PRO A 25 1.43 13.47 0.55
N GLY A 26 2.54 12.74 0.47
CA GLY A 26 2.95 11.99 -0.73
C GLY A 26 2.48 10.53 -0.78
N ASP A 27 1.98 9.99 0.33
CA ASP A 27 1.77 8.55 0.46
C ASP A 27 0.61 8.04 -0.41
N ALA A 28 -0.35 8.92 -0.75
CA ALA A 28 -1.41 8.58 -1.70
C ALA A 28 -0.85 8.20 -3.07
N TRP A 29 0.06 9.02 -3.59
CA TRP A 29 0.69 8.80 -4.88
C TRP A 29 1.56 7.54 -4.85
N ASP A 30 2.34 7.34 -3.78
CA ASP A 30 3.17 6.15 -3.61
C ASP A 30 2.34 4.85 -3.61
N VAL A 31 1.23 4.81 -2.88
CA VAL A 31 0.33 3.65 -2.85
C VAL A 31 -0.24 3.37 -4.23
N GLU A 32 -0.64 4.40 -4.97
CA GLU A 32 -1.16 4.23 -6.32
C GLU A 32 -0.12 3.65 -7.29
N GLN A 33 1.14 4.08 -7.20
CA GLN A 33 2.22 3.52 -8.01
C GLN A 33 2.50 2.04 -7.67
N LEU A 34 2.49 1.71 -6.38
CA LEU A 34 2.71 0.33 -5.90
C LEU A 34 1.58 -0.62 -6.36
N LEU A 35 0.35 -0.12 -6.44
CA LEU A 35 -0.79 -0.90 -6.94
C LEU A 35 -0.67 -1.18 -8.45
N THR A 36 -0.28 -0.20 -9.26
CA THR A 36 -0.17 -0.36 -10.72
C THR A 36 0.90 -1.37 -11.14
N GLY A 37 1.91 -1.63 -10.30
CA GLY A 37 2.96 -2.62 -10.57
C GLY A 37 2.64 -4.06 -10.11
N SER A 38 1.44 -4.33 -9.58
CA SER A 38 1.11 -5.58 -8.87
C SER A 38 -0.10 -6.32 -9.47
N ASP A 39 -0.36 -7.55 -9.00
CA ASP A 39 -1.67 -8.22 -9.18
C ASP A 39 -2.73 -7.48 -8.34
N GLU A 40 -3.22 -6.37 -8.91
CA GLU A 40 -3.97 -5.33 -8.22
C GLU A 40 -5.20 -5.87 -7.46
N PRO A 41 -6.06 -6.75 -8.02
CA PRO A 41 -7.25 -7.24 -7.30
C PRO A 41 -6.92 -8.03 -6.02
N ALA A 42 -5.95 -8.93 -6.09
CA ALA A 42 -5.55 -9.75 -4.94
C ALA A 42 -4.87 -8.90 -3.85
N LEU A 43 -4.04 -7.93 -4.27
CA LEU A 43 -3.37 -7.02 -3.35
C LEU A 43 -4.36 -6.07 -2.66
N VAL A 44 -5.32 -5.52 -3.41
CA VAL A 44 -6.40 -4.69 -2.87
C VAL A 44 -7.21 -5.44 -1.80
N ALA A 45 -7.56 -6.70 -2.05
CA ALA A 45 -8.30 -7.51 -1.07
C ALA A 45 -7.51 -7.71 0.23
N GLN A 46 -6.19 -7.91 0.13
CA GLN A 46 -5.31 -8.03 1.30
C GLN A 46 -5.23 -6.71 2.08
N ILE A 47 -5.13 -5.57 1.39
CA ILE A 47 -5.12 -4.24 2.02
C ILE A 47 -6.46 -3.97 2.70
N ASP A 48 -7.59 -4.26 2.05
CA ASP A 48 -8.94 -4.07 2.60
C ASP A 48 -9.12 -4.79 3.96
N VAL A 49 -8.48 -5.95 4.14
CA VAL A 49 -8.46 -6.67 5.44
C VAL A 49 -7.53 -5.98 6.45
N ALA A 50 -6.28 -5.73 6.06
CA ALA A 50 -5.24 -5.26 6.99
C ALA A 50 -5.46 -3.80 7.44
N VAL A 51 -6.11 -2.97 6.61
CA VAL A 51 -6.32 -1.54 6.90
C VAL A 51 -7.14 -1.32 8.18
N SER A 52 -7.96 -2.30 8.58
CA SER A 52 -8.76 -2.24 9.81
C SER A 52 -7.90 -2.00 11.07
N ALA A 53 -6.67 -2.52 11.07
CA ALA A 53 -5.71 -2.39 12.17
C ALA A 53 -4.90 -1.08 12.16
N LEU A 54 -5.00 -0.26 11.10
CA LEU A 54 -4.23 0.98 10.98
C LEU A 54 -4.82 2.13 11.82
N PRO A 55 -4.07 3.22 12.05
CA PRO A 55 -4.61 4.45 12.60
C PRO A 55 -5.76 5.04 11.74
N PRO A 56 -6.63 5.90 12.31
CA PRO A 56 -7.73 6.52 11.58
C PRO A 56 -7.32 7.21 10.28
N ASP A 57 -6.20 7.92 10.28
CA ASP A 57 -5.72 8.67 9.10
C ASP A 57 -5.32 7.72 7.95
N GLY A 58 -4.71 6.58 8.27
CA GLY A 58 -4.38 5.56 7.28
C GLY A 58 -5.61 4.89 6.68
N ARG A 59 -6.63 4.61 7.50
CA ARG A 59 -7.94 4.13 7.01
C ARG A 59 -8.63 5.15 6.12
N ALA A 60 -8.60 6.42 6.51
CA ALA A 60 -9.19 7.51 5.73
C ALA A 60 -8.47 7.71 4.38
N LEU A 61 -7.14 7.63 4.39
CA LEU A 61 -6.33 7.69 3.18
C LEU A 61 -6.68 6.53 2.22
N TRP A 62 -6.77 5.30 2.72
CA TRP A 62 -7.14 4.15 1.90
C TRP A 62 -8.56 4.29 1.31
N ALA A 63 -9.52 4.73 2.12
CA ALA A 63 -10.89 4.97 1.66
C ALA A 63 -10.94 6.02 0.53
N ARG A 64 -10.14 7.10 0.62
CA ARG A 64 -10.03 8.11 -0.44
C ARG A 64 -9.48 7.52 -1.74
N ILE A 65 -8.41 6.72 -1.66
CA ILE A 65 -7.80 6.06 -2.83
C ILE A 65 -8.81 5.11 -3.48
N ARG A 66 -9.55 4.33 -2.69
CA ARG A 66 -10.59 3.40 -3.19
C ARG A 66 -11.74 4.13 -3.88
N ALA A 67 -12.17 5.27 -3.33
CA ALA A 67 -13.21 6.09 -3.93
C ALA A 67 -12.80 6.63 -5.31
N GLY A 68 -11.53 7.05 -5.48
CA GLY A 68 -11.01 7.51 -6.77
C GLY A 68 -10.84 6.42 -7.83
N ARG A 69 -10.79 5.13 -7.42
CA ARG A 69 -10.62 3.97 -8.31
C ARG A 69 -11.92 3.27 -8.72
N ARG A 70 -13.06 3.62 -8.13
CA ARG A 70 -14.33 2.96 -8.45
C ARG A 70 -14.75 3.31 -9.89
N PRO A 71 -14.87 2.33 -10.80
CA PRO A 71 -15.39 2.62 -12.14
C PRO A 71 -16.84 3.11 -12.03
N ALA A 72 -17.19 4.08 -12.87
CA ALA A 72 -18.54 4.62 -13.01
C ALA A 72 -19.56 3.53 -13.35
#